data_AF-A0A380M9N1-F1
#
_entry.id   AF-A0A380M9N1-F1
#
_cell.length_a   1.000
_cell.length_b   1.000
_cell.length_c   1.000
_cell.angle_alpha   90.00
_cell.angle_beta   90.00
_cell.angle_gamma   90.00
#
_symmetry.space_group_name_H-M   'P 1'
#
loop_
_entity.id
_entity.type
_entity.pdbx_description
1 polymer ?
#
loop_
_entity_poly.entity_id
_entity_poly.type
_entity_poly.pdbx_seq_one_letter_code
_entity_poly.pdbx_strand_id
1 'polypeptide(L)'
;MSRTDVPQWVTQSFVRSVSAVGATASREEIERICCHLIELWSSPGRSFHNTTHLFDLLGHIDTLAAEAHNVDVVRLAAWGHGLVFSTDGQAIYTRNGGEDRGASAALIRKYLLELGVPEDTVEEIRQLIVHMRKHPLPTPESGIYEPADMNLLVLTDAHLGALANQPQKYKTYMEKVREEYAHVPHTQYLQARLEVVTRLLGRRRIYTTPLAAQWEEAARQNLQLEQQRLLAELEKDAPASAVVEENTGDLAAAPESTVSDAEAAAPSQTVHLGSSLETASDDFEPGSPSRPLTPEEAKQARRDNIARATLEKIERAKEAKDRERARLDAFPSGLVE
;
A
#
# COMPACT_ATOMS: atom_id res chain seq x y z
N MET A 1 21.34 -6.16 -16.53
CA MET A 1 20.87 -7.32 -17.31
C MET A 1 21.04 -6.97 -18.78
N SER A 2 21.59 -7.89 -19.57
CA SER A 2 21.66 -7.71 -21.03
C SER A 2 20.33 -8.18 -21.64
N ARG A 3 20.03 -7.77 -22.89
CA ARG A 3 18.83 -8.20 -23.65
C ARG A 3 18.62 -9.72 -23.70
N THR A 4 19.65 -10.50 -23.38
CA THR A 4 19.72 -11.97 -23.37
C THR A 4 19.10 -12.64 -22.14
N ASP A 5 18.76 -11.88 -21.08
CA ASP A 5 18.29 -12.45 -19.81
C ASP A 5 16.76 -12.55 -19.70
N VAL A 6 16.00 -12.04 -20.69
CA VAL A 6 14.53 -12.11 -20.69
C VAL A 6 14.06 -13.37 -21.40
N PRO A 7 13.24 -14.22 -20.75
CA PRO A 7 12.73 -15.42 -21.39
C PRO A 7 11.91 -15.10 -22.64
N GLN A 8 12.14 -15.82 -23.73
CA GLN A 8 11.47 -15.59 -25.01
C GLN A 8 9.92 -15.68 -24.92
N TRP A 9 9.40 -16.43 -23.94
CA TRP A 9 7.96 -16.54 -23.71
C TRP A 9 7.33 -15.21 -23.26
N VAL A 10 8.09 -14.34 -22.59
CA VAL A 10 7.62 -13.04 -22.09
C VAL A 10 7.26 -12.11 -23.25
N THR A 11 8.16 -12.00 -24.23
CA THR A 11 7.90 -11.17 -25.41
C THR A 11 6.71 -11.71 -26.20
N GLN A 12 6.61 -13.04 -26.34
CA GLN A 12 5.48 -13.69 -27.03
C GLN A 12 4.15 -13.47 -26.30
N SER A 13 4.14 -13.51 -24.96
CA SER A 13 2.94 -13.28 -24.16
C SER A 13 2.48 -11.83 -24.25
N PHE A 14 3.41 -10.86 -24.26
CA PHE A 14 3.09 -9.45 -24.47
C PHE A 14 2.50 -9.22 -25.86
N VAL A 15 3.14 -9.73 -26.92
CA VAL A 15 2.63 -9.62 -28.30
C VAL A 15 1.22 -10.20 -28.39
N ARG A 16 0.99 -11.40 -27.85
CA ARG A 16 -0.34 -12.03 -27.83
C ARG A 16 -1.37 -11.15 -27.13
N SER A 17 -1.04 -10.60 -25.96
CA SER A 17 -1.98 -9.79 -25.17
C SER A 17 -2.33 -8.50 -25.91
N VAL A 18 -1.35 -7.81 -26.48
CA VAL A 18 -1.54 -6.58 -27.27
C VAL A 18 -2.39 -6.86 -28.52
N SER A 19 -2.14 -7.95 -29.24
CA SER A 19 -2.96 -8.34 -30.39
C SER A 19 -4.39 -8.73 -29.98
N ALA A 20 -4.56 -9.43 -28.86
CA ALA A 20 -5.88 -9.85 -28.36
C ALA A 20 -6.78 -8.68 -27.99
N VAL A 21 -6.20 -7.56 -27.53
CA VAL A 21 -6.95 -6.33 -27.21
C VAL A 21 -7.19 -5.42 -28.43
N GLY A 22 -6.84 -5.87 -29.64
CA GLY A 22 -7.21 -5.19 -30.88
C GLY A 22 -6.15 -4.23 -31.46
N ALA A 23 -4.88 -4.37 -31.09
CA ALA A 23 -3.81 -3.57 -31.70
C ALA A 23 -3.74 -3.76 -33.23
N THR A 24 -3.50 -2.67 -33.96
CA THR A 24 -3.34 -2.66 -35.43
C THR A 24 -1.89 -2.63 -35.89
N ALA A 25 -0.94 -2.37 -34.99
CA ALA A 25 0.48 -2.32 -35.29
C ALA A 25 1.06 -3.68 -35.70
N SER A 26 2.19 -3.67 -36.42
CA SER A 26 2.88 -4.89 -36.82
C SER A 26 3.49 -5.59 -35.59
N ARG A 27 3.74 -6.89 -35.72
CA ARG A 27 4.40 -7.68 -34.67
C ARG A 27 5.75 -7.08 -34.27
N GLU A 28 6.53 -6.64 -35.25
CA GLU A 28 7.84 -6.02 -35.03
C GLU A 28 7.73 -4.73 -34.22
N GLU A 29 6.68 -3.93 -34.44
CA GLU A 29 6.41 -2.71 -33.68
C GLU A 29 6.06 -3.02 -32.23
N ILE A 30 5.21 -4.03 -32.00
CA ILE A 30 4.85 -4.50 -30.65
C ILE A 30 6.09 -5.04 -29.92
N GLU A 31 6.94 -5.82 -30.59
CA GLU A 31 8.19 -6.35 -30.02
C GLU A 31 9.18 -5.24 -29.65
N ARG A 32 9.26 -4.16 -30.44
CA ARG A 32 10.08 -2.97 -30.11
C ARG A 32 9.59 -2.29 -28.83
N ILE A 33 8.28 -2.05 -28.70
CA ILE A 33 7.70 -1.48 -27.47
C ILE A 33 7.93 -2.42 -26.29
N CYS A 34 7.74 -3.73 -26.44
CA CYS A 34 8.00 -4.70 -25.40
C CYS A 34 9.45 -4.61 -24.88
N CYS A 35 10.43 -4.52 -25.78
CA CYS A 35 11.83 -4.37 -25.42
C CYS A 35 12.07 -3.06 -24.65
N HIS A 36 11.43 -1.97 -25.06
CA HIS A 36 11.53 -0.70 -24.35
C HIS A 36 10.90 -0.76 -22.94
N LEU A 37 9.75 -1.42 -22.76
CA LEU A 37 9.16 -1.61 -21.43
C LEU A 37 10.07 -2.43 -20.52
N ILE A 38 10.72 -3.47 -21.05
CA ILE A 38 11.71 -4.27 -20.32
C ILE A 38 12.87 -3.40 -19.85
N GLU A 39 13.36 -2.46 -20.66
CA GLU A 39 14.41 -1.51 -20.26
C GLU A 39 13.96 -0.62 -19.11
N LEU A 40 12.71 -0.14 -19.12
CA LEU A 40 12.13 0.64 -18.02
C LEU A 40 12.06 -0.18 -16.71
N TRP A 41 11.60 -1.43 -16.80
CA TRP A 41 11.59 -2.37 -15.68
C TRP A 41 13.00 -2.76 -15.21
N SER A 42 14.00 -2.66 -16.08
CA SER A 42 15.41 -2.94 -15.77
C SER A 42 16.21 -1.70 -15.37
N SER A 43 15.53 -0.56 -15.15
CA SER A 43 16.21 0.69 -14.81
C SER A 43 16.97 0.60 -13.48
N PRO A 44 18.09 1.33 -13.33
CA PRO A 44 18.91 1.28 -12.11
C PRO A 44 18.11 1.64 -10.85
N GLY A 45 18.50 1.05 -9.71
CA GLY A 45 17.86 1.29 -8.42
C GLY A 45 16.64 0.40 -8.12
N ARG A 46 16.33 -0.57 -8.99
CA ARG A 46 15.27 -1.57 -8.80
C ARG A 46 15.85 -2.91 -8.36
N SER A 47 15.95 -3.13 -7.05
CA SER A 47 16.40 -4.42 -6.50
C SER A 47 15.24 -5.42 -6.43
N PHE A 48 14.03 -4.96 -6.13
CA PHE A 48 12.82 -5.78 -6.11
C PHE A 48 11.88 -5.45 -7.28
N HIS A 49 11.57 -4.17 -7.53
CA HIS A 49 10.59 -3.76 -8.55
C HIS A 49 11.17 -3.80 -9.97
N ASN A 50 11.71 -4.95 -10.37
CA ASN A 50 12.36 -5.19 -11.65
C ASN A 50 11.60 -6.22 -12.51
N THR A 51 12.22 -6.66 -13.61
CA THR A 51 11.62 -7.65 -14.52
C THR A 51 11.24 -8.97 -13.85
N THR A 52 11.99 -9.42 -12.83
CA THR A 52 11.64 -10.64 -12.10
C THR A 52 10.30 -10.48 -11.37
N HIS A 53 10.10 -9.33 -10.71
CA HIS A 53 8.80 -9.03 -10.07
C HIS A 53 7.66 -8.99 -11.09
N LEU A 54 7.87 -8.35 -12.25
CA LEU A 54 6.87 -8.36 -13.33
C LEU A 54 6.54 -9.79 -13.78
N PHE A 55 7.53 -10.67 -13.94
CA PHE A 55 7.30 -12.03 -14.40
C PHE A 55 6.55 -12.86 -13.35
N ASP A 56 6.90 -12.70 -12.08
CA ASP A 56 6.16 -13.33 -10.97
C ASP A 56 4.71 -12.86 -10.94
N LEU A 57 4.47 -11.55 -11.10
CA LEU A 57 3.12 -10.97 -11.19
C LEU A 57 2.32 -11.54 -12.36
N LEU A 58 2.92 -11.64 -13.55
CA LEU A 58 2.25 -12.25 -14.71
C LEU A 58 1.92 -13.73 -14.45
N GLY A 59 2.79 -14.47 -13.77
CA GLY A 59 2.51 -15.85 -13.36
C GLY A 59 1.36 -15.97 -12.34
N HIS A 60 1.25 -15.03 -11.40
CA HIS A 60 0.10 -14.95 -10.50
C HIS A 60 -1.20 -14.64 -11.26
N ILE A 61 -1.17 -13.70 -12.23
CA ILE A 61 -2.32 -13.40 -13.08
C ILE A 61 -2.75 -14.64 -13.86
N ASP A 62 -1.81 -15.40 -14.41
CA ASP A 62 -2.12 -16.63 -15.12
C ASP A 62 -2.79 -17.69 -14.23
N THR A 63 -2.45 -17.72 -12.93
CA THR A 63 -3.13 -18.58 -11.93
C THR A 63 -4.57 -18.15 -11.68
N LEU A 64 -4.84 -16.84 -11.73
CA LEU A 64 -6.16 -16.24 -11.48
C LEU A 64 -6.96 -15.97 -12.77
N ALA A 65 -6.45 -16.37 -13.94
CA ALA A 65 -6.97 -15.95 -15.24
C ALA A 65 -8.46 -16.27 -15.46
N ALA A 66 -8.97 -17.35 -14.86
CA ALA A 66 -10.36 -17.78 -14.97
C ALA A 66 -11.36 -16.84 -14.25
N GLU A 67 -10.87 -15.95 -13.39
CA GLU A 67 -11.69 -14.98 -12.64
C GLU A 67 -11.68 -13.59 -13.29
N ALA A 68 -10.75 -13.36 -14.22
CA ALA A 68 -10.69 -12.11 -14.96
C ALA A 68 -11.78 -12.11 -16.04
N HIS A 69 -12.44 -10.96 -16.22
CA HIS A 69 -13.31 -10.76 -17.36
C HIS A 69 -12.50 -10.71 -18.67
N ASN A 70 -11.38 -9.98 -18.64
CA ASN A 70 -10.44 -9.90 -19.75
C ASN A 70 -8.99 -9.98 -19.21
N VAL A 71 -8.43 -11.18 -19.25
CA VAL A 71 -7.08 -11.44 -18.72
C VAL A 71 -5.98 -10.68 -19.49
N ASP A 72 -6.16 -10.39 -20.78
CA ASP A 72 -5.14 -9.68 -21.56
C ASP A 72 -5.08 -8.20 -21.17
N VAL A 73 -6.22 -7.58 -20.88
CA VAL A 73 -6.30 -6.25 -20.26
C VAL A 73 -5.58 -6.24 -18.90
N VAL A 74 -5.81 -7.24 -18.05
CA VAL A 74 -5.15 -7.37 -16.74
C VAL A 74 -3.63 -7.54 -16.88
N ARG A 75 -3.16 -8.37 -17.82
CA ARG A 75 -1.73 -8.53 -18.13
C ARG A 75 -1.10 -7.21 -18.57
N LEU A 76 -1.75 -6.45 -19.46
CA LEU A 76 -1.24 -5.16 -19.92
C LEU A 76 -1.22 -4.11 -18.81
N ALA A 77 -2.20 -4.12 -17.91
CA ALA A 77 -2.17 -3.31 -16.70
C ALA A 77 -0.97 -3.68 -15.80
N ALA A 78 -0.68 -4.97 -15.63
CA ALA A 78 0.52 -5.41 -14.91
C ALA A 78 1.82 -4.97 -15.57
N TRP A 79 1.93 -5.01 -16.90
CA TRP A 79 3.08 -4.43 -17.62
C TRP A 79 3.24 -2.93 -17.36
N GLY A 80 2.12 -2.22 -17.26
CA GLY A 80 2.07 -0.77 -17.13
C GLY A 80 2.18 -0.21 -15.72
N HIS A 81 2.01 -1.01 -14.66
CA HIS A 81 1.77 -0.44 -13.32
C HIS A 81 2.98 0.24 -12.66
N GLY A 82 4.18 -0.26 -12.95
CA GLY A 82 5.43 0.15 -12.30
C GLY A 82 6.48 0.70 -13.28
N LEU A 83 6.06 1.20 -14.45
CA LEU A 83 6.98 1.74 -15.46
C LEU A 83 7.75 2.96 -14.96
N VAL A 84 7.12 3.79 -14.14
CA VAL A 84 7.74 4.94 -13.46
C VAL A 84 7.90 4.60 -11.99
N PHE A 85 9.16 4.53 -11.56
CA PHE A 85 9.55 4.14 -10.21
C PHE A 85 10.69 5.02 -9.72
N SER A 86 10.63 5.45 -8.47
CA SER A 86 11.73 6.09 -7.77
C SER A 86 11.60 5.87 -6.26
N THR A 87 12.71 5.52 -5.60
CA THR A 87 12.79 5.46 -4.14
C THR A 87 13.35 6.74 -3.52
N ASP A 88 13.48 7.82 -4.31
CA ASP A 88 14.02 9.09 -3.84
C ASP A 88 13.15 9.70 -2.72
N GLY A 89 13.76 10.56 -1.90
CA GLY A 89 13.16 11.04 -0.65
C GLY A 89 11.75 11.60 -0.77
N GLN A 90 11.37 12.22 -1.90
CA GLN A 90 10.01 12.74 -2.11
C GLN A 90 8.98 11.64 -2.35
N ALA A 91 9.35 10.53 -2.99
CA ALA A 91 8.48 9.38 -3.22
C ALA A 91 8.19 8.62 -1.90
N ILE A 92 9.16 8.56 -0.98
CA ILE A 92 8.99 7.94 0.35
C ILE A 92 7.83 8.59 1.13
N TYR A 93 7.69 9.92 1.06
CA TYR A 93 6.62 10.64 1.76
C TYR A 93 5.23 10.47 1.12
N THR A 94 5.14 10.09 -0.15
CA THR A 94 3.86 9.83 -0.83
C THR A 94 3.24 8.48 -0.48
N ARG A 95 3.91 7.69 0.38
CA ARG A 95 3.50 6.34 0.81
C ARG A 95 3.21 5.40 -0.36
N ASN A 96 3.68 5.66 -1.58
CA ASN A 96 3.35 4.88 -2.77
C ASN A 96 4.25 3.65 -2.98
N GLY A 97 5.29 3.48 -2.15
CA GLY A 97 6.27 2.41 -2.29
C GLY A 97 7.20 2.61 -3.49
N GLY A 98 7.36 3.86 -3.94
CA GLY A 98 8.20 4.25 -5.07
C GLY A 98 7.53 4.15 -6.43
N GLU A 99 6.39 3.45 -6.54
CA GLU A 99 5.64 3.32 -7.78
C GLU A 99 4.72 4.53 -8.02
N ASP A 100 5.02 5.30 -9.07
CA ASP A 100 4.11 6.33 -9.55
C ASP A 100 3.12 5.72 -10.56
N ARG A 101 2.01 5.21 -10.04
CA ARG A 101 0.96 4.58 -10.85
C ARG A 101 0.31 5.56 -11.81
N GLY A 102 0.18 6.84 -11.45
CA GLY A 102 -0.42 7.84 -12.33
C GLY A 102 0.46 8.11 -13.54
N ALA A 103 1.74 8.36 -13.31
CA ALA A 103 2.72 8.53 -14.37
C ALA A 103 2.91 7.25 -15.21
N SER A 104 2.94 6.08 -14.56
CA SER A 104 3.06 4.79 -15.24
C SER A 104 1.83 4.48 -16.12
N ALA A 105 0.61 4.78 -15.63
CA ALA A 105 -0.62 4.64 -16.39
C ALA A 105 -0.66 5.59 -17.61
N ALA A 106 -0.20 6.83 -17.45
CA ALA A 106 -0.08 7.77 -18.56
C ALA A 106 0.93 7.29 -19.61
N LEU A 107 2.05 6.72 -19.17
CA LEU A 107 3.11 6.22 -20.05
C LEU A 107 2.67 4.99 -20.84
N ILE A 108 2.05 3.99 -20.20
CA ILE A 108 1.55 2.81 -20.92
C ILE A 108 0.41 3.18 -21.87
N ARG A 109 -0.47 4.12 -21.48
CA ARG A 109 -1.52 4.65 -22.37
C ARG A 109 -0.93 5.17 -23.67
N LYS A 110 0.15 5.97 -23.60
CA LYS A 110 0.84 6.48 -24.79
C LYS A 110 1.30 5.34 -25.70
N TYR A 111 1.95 4.32 -25.16
CA TYR A 111 2.48 3.22 -25.96
C TYR A 111 1.40 2.32 -26.55
N LEU A 112 0.31 2.05 -25.84
CA LEU A 112 -0.79 1.25 -26.37
C LEU A 112 -1.55 1.97 -27.48
N LEU A 113 -1.75 3.29 -27.36
CA LEU A 113 -2.31 4.11 -28.45
C LEU A 113 -1.39 4.14 -29.67
N GLU A 114 -0.07 4.22 -29.48
CA GLU A 114 0.91 4.13 -30.58
C GLU A 114 0.83 2.78 -31.32
N LEU A 115 0.52 1.69 -30.59
CA LEU A 115 0.30 0.36 -31.17
C LEU A 115 -1.09 0.19 -31.81
N GLY A 116 -1.93 1.22 -31.79
CA GLY A 116 -3.27 1.21 -32.37
C GLY A 116 -4.28 0.37 -31.57
N VAL A 117 -4.08 0.19 -30.27
CA VAL A 117 -5.09 -0.41 -29.39
C VAL A 117 -6.30 0.55 -29.28
N PRO A 118 -7.55 0.07 -29.34
CA PRO A 118 -8.75 0.90 -29.21
C PRO A 118 -8.74 1.75 -27.92
N GLU A 119 -9.16 3.01 -28.02
CA GLU A 119 -9.06 3.98 -26.92
C GLU A 119 -9.84 3.53 -25.66
N ASP A 120 -11.02 2.95 -25.83
CA ASP A 120 -11.82 2.41 -24.72
C ASP A 120 -11.04 1.35 -23.91
N THR A 121 -10.36 0.43 -24.61
CA THR A 121 -9.54 -0.60 -23.98
C THR A 121 -8.30 -0.01 -23.29
N VAL A 122 -7.67 1.00 -23.90
CA VAL A 122 -6.53 1.68 -23.29
C VAL A 122 -6.96 2.41 -22.02
N GLU A 123 -8.13 3.04 -22.02
CA GLU A 123 -8.67 3.71 -20.86
C GLU A 123 -9.03 2.72 -19.74
N GLU A 124 -9.59 1.55 -20.06
CA GLU A 124 -9.79 0.47 -19.09
C GLU A 124 -8.46 0.06 -18.41
N ILE A 125 -7.41 -0.21 -19.20
CA ILE A 125 -6.08 -0.56 -18.69
C ILE A 125 -5.53 0.55 -17.78
N ARG A 126 -5.68 1.82 -18.19
CA ARG A 126 -5.24 2.98 -17.41
C ARG A 126 -5.96 3.05 -16.06
N GLN A 127 -7.28 2.83 -16.06
CA GLN A 127 -8.10 2.85 -14.85
C GLN A 127 -7.74 1.73 -13.89
N LEU A 128 -7.45 0.52 -14.40
CA LEU A 128 -6.98 -0.59 -13.57
C LEU A 128 -5.69 -0.23 -12.82
N ILE A 129 -4.70 0.35 -13.51
CA ILE A 129 -3.42 0.73 -12.90
C ILE A 129 -3.62 1.79 -11.80
N VAL A 130 -4.42 2.82 -12.09
CA VAL A 130 -4.67 3.91 -11.13
C VAL A 130 -5.41 3.40 -9.89
N HIS A 131 -6.35 2.48 -10.06
CA HIS A 131 -7.21 1.99 -8.99
C HIS A 131 -6.67 0.81 -8.19
N MET A 132 -5.54 0.22 -8.59
CA MET A 132 -4.93 -0.96 -7.94
C MET A 132 -4.65 -0.82 -6.43
N ARG A 133 -4.66 0.40 -5.86
CA ARG A 133 -4.51 0.61 -4.41
C ARG A 133 -5.81 0.46 -3.61
N LYS A 134 -6.97 0.56 -4.25
CA LYS A 134 -8.28 0.49 -3.60
C LYS A 134 -8.58 -0.98 -3.26
N HIS A 135 -8.03 -1.46 -2.13
CA HIS A 135 -8.26 -2.84 -1.67
C HIS A 135 -8.56 -2.94 -0.17
N PRO A 136 -9.61 -3.70 0.23
CA PRO A 136 -10.57 -4.34 -0.67
C PRO A 136 -11.40 -3.30 -1.43
N LEU A 137 -11.86 -3.65 -2.64
CA LEU A 137 -12.89 -2.84 -3.27
C LEU A 137 -14.12 -2.88 -2.36
N PRO A 138 -14.76 -1.72 -2.09
CA PRO A 138 -16.04 -1.75 -1.39
C PRO A 138 -17.00 -2.61 -2.20
N THR A 139 -17.76 -3.47 -1.52
CA THR A 139 -18.84 -4.21 -2.18
C THR A 139 -19.79 -3.18 -2.79
N PRO A 140 -20.07 -3.24 -4.10
CA PRO A 140 -21.03 -2.33 -4.72
C PRO A 140 -22.36 -2.39 -4.00
N GLU A 141 -23.03 -1.24 -3.84
CA GLU A 141 -24.36 -1.18 -3.21
C GLU A 141 -25.40 -2.05 -3.95
N SER A 142 -25.21 -2.23 -5.26
CA SER A 142 -25.99 -3.14 -6.12
C SER A 142 -25.79 -4.62 -5.77
N GLY A 143 -24.72 -4.97 -5.05
CA GLY A 143 -24.27 -6.34 -4.82
C GLY A 143 -23.68 -7.03 -6.05
N ILE A 144 -23.57 -6.32 -7.18
CA ILE A 144 -23.09 -6.86 -8.46
C ILE A 144 -21.78 -6.15 -8.80
N TYR A 145 -20.72 -6.93 -9.00
CA TYR A 145 -19.45 -6.43 -9.51
C TYR A 145 -19.53 -6.25 -11.02
N GLU A 146 -19.06 -5.10 -11.50
CA GLU A 146 -18.93 -4.84 -12.93
C GLU A 146 -17.73 -5.62 -13.50
N PRO A 147 -17.69 -5.87 -14.82
CA PRO A 147 -16.57 -6.58 -15.45
C PRO A 147 -15.18 -5.97 -15.12
N ALA A 148 -15.08 -4.65 -15.05
CA ALA A 148 -13.86 -3.94 -14.69
C ALA A 148 -13.45 -4.17 -13.22
N ASP A 149 -14.42 -4.37 -12.32
CA ASP A 149 -14.13 -4.70 -10.92
C ASP A 149 -13.48 -6.08 -10.81
N MET A 150 -13.94 -7.06 -11.59
CA MET A 150 -13.33 -8.39 -11.64
C MET A 150 -11.87 -8.35 -12.11
N ASN A 151 -11.60 -7.59 -13.17
CA ASN A 151 -10.23 -7.37 -13.66
C ASN A 151 -9.34 -6.70 -12.60
N LEU A 152 -9.88 -5.73 -11.86
CA LEU A 152 -9.16 -5.02 -10.80
C LEU A 152 -8.87 -5.91 -9.59
N LEU A 153 -9.82 -6.75 -9.18
CA LEU A 153 -9.64 -7.72 -8.10
C LEU A 153 -8.53 -8.71 -8.45
N VAL A 154 -8.55 -9.27 -9.66
CA VAL A 154 -7.49 -10.19 -10.14
C VAL A 154 -6.12 -9.52 -10.15
N LEU A 155 -6.02 -8.29 -10.71
CA LEU A 155 -4.76 -7.56 -10.75
C LEU A 155 -4.21 -7.31 -9.33
N THR A 156 -5.09 -6.93 -8.41
CA THR A 156 -4.71 -6.57 -7.04
C THR A 156 -4.28 -7.80 -6.23
N ASP A 157 -5.01 -8.91 -6.35
CA ASP A 157 -4.66 -10.16 -5.68
C ASP A 157 -3.37 -10.74 -6.24
N ALA A 158 -3.19 -10.72 -7.56
CA ALA A 158 -1.96 -11.16 -8.20
C ALA A 158 -0.74 -10.31 -7.78
N HIS A 159 -0.90 -8.99 -7.65
CA HIS A 159 0.12 -8.08 -7.14
C HIS A 159 0.53 -8.41 -5.69
N LEU A 160 -0.41 -8.86 -4.86
CA LEU A 160 -0.14 -9.35 -3.51
C LEU A 160 0.30 -10.82 -3.45
N GLY A 161 0.32 -11.55 -4.57
CA GLY A 161 0.64 -12.99 -4.62
C GLY A 161 2.03 -13.32 -4.07
N ALA A 162 2.98 -12.38 -4.16
CA ALA A 162 4.32 -12.55 -3.61
C ALA A 162 4.32 -12.77 -2.08
N LEU A 163 3.28 -12.35 -1.38
CA LEU A 163 3.13 -12.58 0.07
C LEU A 163 2.92 -14.06 0.41
N ALA A 164 2.30 -14.82 -0.49
CA ALA A 164 2.02 -16.24 -0.32
C ALA A 164 3.14 -17.16 -0.87
N ASN A 165 4.26 -16.58 -1.27
CA ASN A 165 5.42 -17.34 -1.69
C ASN A 165 5.90 -18.32 -0.60
N GLN A 166 6.55 -19.39 -1.03
CA GLN A 166 7.22 -20.30 -0.09
C GLN A 166 8.20 -19.52 0.80
N PRO A 167 8.39 -19.90 2.09
CA PRO A 167 9.15 -19.10 3.06
C PRO A 167 10.54 -18.67 2.59
N GLN A 168 11.25 -19.54 1.86
CA GLN A 168 12.57 -19.21 1.30
C GLN A 168 12.51 -18.11 0.24
N LYS A 169 11.50 -18.14 -0.64
CA LYS A 169 11.28 -17.07 -1.64
C LYS A 169 10.80 -15.78 -0.97
N TYR A 170 9.96 -15.89 0.06
CA TYR A 170 9.51 -14.73 0.84
C TYR A 170 10.67 -14.04 1.57
N LYS A 171 11.63 -14.82 2.09
CA LYS A 171 12.88 -14.27 2.64
C LYS A 171 13.68 -13.47 1.61
N THR A 172 13.88 -14.02 0.41
CA THR A 172 14.54 -13.31 -0.69
C THR A 172 13.78 -12.03 -1.07
N TYR A 173 12.45 -12.08 -1.11
CA TYR A 173 11.60 -10.91 -1.31
C TYR A 173 11.91 -9.81 -0.28
N MET A 174 11.92 -10.14 1.02
CA MET A 174 12.23 -9.16 2.08
C MET A 174 13.64 -8.58 1.94
N GLU A 175 14.63 -9.42 1.60
CA GLU A 175 16.01 -8.97 1.38
C GLU A 175 16.13 -8.01 0.20
N LYS A 176 15.44 -8.30 -0.92
CA LYS A 176 15.41 -7.44 -2.11
C LYS A 176 14.68 -6.12 -1.88
N VAL A 177 13.58 -6.15 -1.13
CA VAL A 177 12.92 -4.91 -0.69
C VAL A 177 13.86 -4.12 0.22
N ARG A 178 14.54 -4.74 1.19
CA ARG A 178 15.48 -4.01 2.05
C ARG A 178 16.64 -3.39 1.27
N GLU A 179 17.19 -4.11 0.29
CA GLU A 179 18.26 -3.64 -0.60
C GLU A 179 17.84 -2.38 -1.38
N GLU A 180 16.60 -2.34 -1.87
CA GLU A 180 16.05 -1.22 -2.65
C GLU A 180 15.90 0.08 -1.84
N TYR A 181 15.70 -0.06 -0.52
CA TYR A 181 15.56 1.04 0.44
C TYR A 181 16.79 1.19 1.34
N ALA A 182 17.97 0.73 0.90
CA ALA A 182 19.19 0.76 1.70
C ALA A 182 19.61 2.17 2.15
N HIS A 183 19.27 3.20 1.38
CA HIS A 183 19.47 4.61 1.71
C HIS A 183 18.55 5.14 2.82
N VAL A 184 17.44 4.43 3.11
CA VAL A 184 16.54 4.80 4.20
C VAL A 184 17.14 4.35 5.53
N PRO A 185 17.19 5.24 6.55
CA PRO A 185 17.68 4.90 7.88
C PRO A 185 17.00 3.65 8.43
N HIS A 186 17.78 2.76 9.05
CA HIS A 186 17.32 1.41 9.40
C HIS A 186 16.03 1.40 10.23
N THR A 187 15.99 2.14 11.33
CA THR A 187 14.82 2.22 12.21
C THR A 187 13.58 2.79 11.50
N GLN A 188 13.76 3.77 10.62
CA GLN A 188 12.65 4.34 9.83
C GLN A 188 12.09 3.33 8.83
N TYR A 189 12.97 2.56 8.18
CA TYR A 189 12.57 1.46 7.30
C TYR A 189 11.78 0.40 8.08
N LEU A 190 12.28 -0.03 9.25
CA LEU A 190 11.60 -1.02 10.09
C LEU A 190 10.20 -0.56 10.50
N GLN A 191 10.06 0.69 10.97
CA GLN A 191 8.77 1.28 11.34
C GLN A 191 7.80 1.34 10.16
N ALA A 192 8.26 1.85 9.00
CA ALA A 192 7.43 1.94 7.80
C ALA A 192 7.01 0.55 7.30
N ARG A 193 7.91 -0.44 7.35
CA ARG A 193 7.61 -1.81 6.94
C ARG A 193 6.63 -2.46 7.91
N LEU A 194 6.79 -2.24 9.22
CA LEU A 194 5.87 -2.72 10.24
C LEU A 194 4.46 -2.14 10.06
N GLU A 195 4.32 -0.86 9.67
CA GLU A 195 3.04 -0.25 9.34
C GLU A 195 2.36 -0.98 8.16
N VAL A 196 3.12 -1.27 7.09
CA VAL A 196 2.60 -2.02 5.92
C VAL A 196 2.14 -3.42 6.32
N VAL A 197 2.98 -4.17 7.03
CA VAL A 197 2.67 -5.55 7.46
C VAL A 197 1.46 -5.58 8.40
N THR A 198 1.41 -4.66 9.37
CA THR A 198 0.31 -4.57 10.34
C THR A 198 -1.01 -4.24 9.64
N ARG A 199 -1.00 -3.31 8.66
CA ARG A 199 -2.18 -3.00 7.87
C ARG A 199 -2.67 -4.19 7.04
N LEU A 200 -1.76 -4.97 6.45
CA LEU A 200 -2.12 -6.17 5.70
C LEU A 200 -2.73 -7.24 6.61
N LEU A 201 -2.11 -7.51 7.77
CA LEU A 201 -2.62 -8.47 8.75
C LEU A 201 -3.97 -8.07 9.35
N GLY A 202 -4.21 -6.77 9.51
CA GLY A 202 -5.48 -6.21 9.99
C GLY A 202 -6.65 -6.34 9.01
N ARG A 203 -6.41 -6.74 7.76
CA ARG A 203 -7.50 -7.00 6.81
C ARG A 203 -8.24 -8.28 7.21
N ARG A 204 -9.57 -8.28 7.05
CA ARG A 204 -10.38 -9.51 7.23
C ARG A 204 -9.96 -10.60 6.24
N ARG A 205 -9.68 -10.23 4.99
CA ARG A 205 -9.10 -11.08 3.95
C ARG A 205 -8.03 -10.28 3.21
N ILE A 206 -6.86 -10.87 2.96
CA ILE A 206 -5.81 -10.25 2.16
C ILE A 206 -6.18 -10.36 0.68
N TYR A 207 -6.68 -11.53 0.28
CA TYR A 207 -7.12 -11.83 -1.07
C TYR A 207 -8.64 -11.88 -1.18
N THR A 208 -9.19 -11.41 -2.30
CA THR A 208 -10.63 -11.29 -2.52
C THR A 208 -11.18 -12.36 -3.47
N THR A 209 -10.45 -12.70 -4.53
CA THR A 209 -10.92 -13.64 -5.53
C THR A 209 -10.89 -15.09 -5.01
N PRO A 210 -11.89 -15.92 -5.36
CA PRO A 210 -11.94 -17.33 -4.94
C PRO A 210 -10.65 -18.14 -5.16
N LEU A 211 -9.98 -18.01 -6.31
CA LEU A 211 -8.74 -18.74 -6.62
C LEU A 211 -7.56 -18.23 -5.80
N ALA A 212 -7.54 -16.95 -5.42
CA ALA A 212 -6.52 -16.38 -4.55
C ALA A 212 -6.75 -16.72 -3.07
N ALA A 213 -7.93 -17.20 -2.68
CA ALA A 213 -8.21 -17.59 -1.29
C ALA A 213 -7.25 -18.67 -0.76
N GLN A 214 -6.71 -19.53 -1.63
CA GLN A 214 -5.71 -20.54 -1.27
C GLN A 214 -4.36 -19.94 -0.80
N TRP A 215 -4.10 -18.66 -1.12
CA TRP A 215 -2.88 -17.94 -0.77
C TRP A 215 -2.94 -17.31 0.62
N GLU A 216 -4.13 -17.17 1.20
CA GLU A 216 -4.37 -16.42 2.44
C GLU A 216 -3.54 -16.94 3.62
N GLU A 217 -3.54 -18.26 3.85
CA GLU A 217 -2.86 -18.86 4.99
C GLU A 217 -1.33 -18.67 4.90
N ALA A 218 -0.75 -18.99 3.74
CA ALA A 218 0.69 -18.81 3.51
C ALA A 218 1.11 -17.34 3.64
N ALA A 219 0.32 -16.41 3.11
CA ALA A 219 0.59 -14.98 3.23
C ALA A 219 0.55 -14.50 4.69
N ARG A 220 -0.44 -14.93 5.46
CA ARG A 220 -0.55 -14.56 6.89
C ARG A 220 0.61 -15.10 7.70
N GLN A 221 0.99 -16.37 7.51
CA GLN A 221 2.14 -16.96 8.19
C GLN A 221 3.43 -16.18 7.90
N ASN A 222 3.69 -15.89 6.62
CA ASN A 222 4.86 -15.10 6.21
C ASN A 222 4.86 -13.69 6.83
N LEU A 223 3.71 -13.00 6.78
CA LEU A 223 3.57 -11.65 7.34
C LEU A 223 3.68 -11.63 8.87
N GLN A 224 3.15 -12.63 9.58
CA GLN A 224 3.27 -12.73 11.04
C GLN A 224 4.72 -12.97 11.46
N LEU A 225 5.44 -13.85 10.77
CA LEU A 225 6.86 -14.09 11.01
C LEU A 225 7.68 -12.82 10.74
N GLU A 226 7.37 -12.10 9.66
CA GLU A 226 7.99 -10.81 9.38
C GLU A 226 7.67 -9.78 10.49
N GLN A 227 6.42 -9.68 10.93
CA GLN A 227 6.01 -8.75 12.00
C GLN A 227 6.80 -9.01 13.29
N GLN A 228 6.90 -10.27 13.73
CA GLN A 228 7.65 -10.66 14.92
C GLN A 228 9.13 -10.28 14.80
N ARG A 229 9.73 -10.51 13.63
CA ARG A 229 11.11 -10.14 13.35
C ARG A 229 11.30 -8.61 13.41
N LEU A 230 10.42 -7.84 12.78
CA LEU A 230 10.49 -6.38 12.77
C LEU A 230 10.37 -5.79 14.18
N LEU A 231 9.45 -6.31 14.99
CA LEU A 231 9.30 -5.90 16.39
C LEU A 231 10.57 -6.20 17.21
N ALA A 232 11.11 -7.42 17.08
CA ALA A 232 12.34 -7.81 17.78
C ALA A 232 13.57 -7.01 17.33
N GLU A 233 13.65 -6.59 16.07
CA GLU A 233 14.72 -5.70 15.58
C GLU A 233 14.54 -4.27 16.13
N LEU A 234 13.31 -3.74 16.17
CA LEU A 234 13.02 -2.42 16.74
C LEU A 234 13.28 -2.34 18.25
N GLU A 235 13.00 -3.40 19.00
CA GLU A 235 13.30 -3.47 20.44
C GLU A 235 14.80 -3.43 20.72
N LYS A 236 15.62 -4.06 19.86
CA LYS A 236 17.09 -4.02 19.96
C LYS A 236 17.67 -2.65 19.59
N ASP A 237 17.03 -1.96 18.65
CA ASP A 237 17.40 -0.62 18.20
C ASP A 237 16.93 0.48 19.18
N ALA A 238 16.06 0.15 20.15
CA ALA A 238 15.64 1.09 21.17
C ALA A 238 16.88 1.54 21.98
N PRO A 239 17.12 2.85 22.15
CA PRO A 239 18.24 3.31 22.95
C PRO A 239 18.11 2.75 24.37
N ALA A 240 19.23 2.26 24.92
CA ALA A 240 19.35 1.71 26.27
C ALA A 240 19.05 2.72 27.42
N SER A 241 18.33 3.81 27.16
CA SER A 241 17.92 4.80 28.14
C SER A 241 16.42 4.68 28.45
N ALA A 242 16.02 3.55 29.01
CA ALA A 242 14.81 3.43 29.83
C ALA A 242 14.96 2.35 30.90
N VAL A 243 16.19 2.03 31.34
CA VAL A 243 16.37 1.45 32.67
C VAL A 243 16.23 2.61 33.64
N VAL A 244 15.00 2.88 34.06
CA VAL A 244 14.78 3.56 35.34
C VAL A 244 15.30 2.57 36.38
N GLU A 245 16.53 2.80 36.86
CA GLU A 245 16.97 2.26 38.14
C GLU A 245 16.07 2.86 39.21
N GLU A 246 14.94 2.21 39.50
CA GLU A 246 14.27 2.37 40.79
C GLU A 246 14.99 1.49 41.80
N ASN A 247 16.03 2.06 42.41
CA ASN A 247 16.60 1.57 43.65
C ASN A 247 16.07 2.42 44.82
N THR A 248 14.96 1.98 45.40
CA THR A 248 14.61 2.17 46.82
C THR A 248 13.66 1.00 47.14
N GLY A 249 14.05 0.01 47.93
CA GLY A 249 14.26 0.16 49.36
C GLY A 249 13.28 -0.77 50.05
N ASP A 250 13.84 -1.88 50.53
CA ASP A 250 13.30 -2.88 51.46
C ASP A 250 12.16 -2.38 52.38
N LEU A 251 11.05 -3.13 52.42
CA LEU A 251 10.15 -3.24 53.58
C LEU A 251 9.27 -4.50 53.42
N ALA A 252 9.72 -5.56 54.09
CA ALA A 252 8.96 -6.75 54.39
C ALA A 252 7.73 -6.48 55.26
N ALA A 253 6.62 -7.18 54.98
CA ALA A 253 5.83 -7.98 55.94
C ALA A 253 4.34 -8.08 55.53
N ALA A 254 3.90 -9.31 55.25
CA ALA A 254 2.50 -9.73 55.33
C ALA A 254 2.05 -9.80 56.82
N PRO A 255 0.73 -9.93 57.12
CA PRO A 255 0.15 -11.28 57.11
C PRO A 255 -1.31 -11.39 56.60
N GLU A 256 -1.71 -12.65 56.43
CA GLU A 256 -2.97 -13.21 55.94
C GLU A 256 -4.17 -13.09 56.91
N SER A 257 -5.41 -13.16 56.36
CA SER A 257 -6.58 -13.90 56.92
C SER A 257 -7.76 -13.87 55.91
N THR A 258 -8.07 -14.94 55.16
CA THR A 258 -9.09 -16.01 55.39
C THR A 258 -10.56 -15.75 54.97
N VAL A 259 -10.98 -16.44 53.89
CA VAL A 259 -12.22 -17.25 53.59
C VAL A 259 -13.64 -16.63 53.71
N SER A 260 -14.45 -16.58 52.62
CA SER A 260 -15.44 -17.63 52.22
C SER A 260 -16.51 -17.17 51.18
N ASP A 261 -16.68 -18.01 50.14
CA ASP A 261 -17.90 -18.51 49.47
C ASP A 261 -19.02 -17.65 48.81
N ALA A 262 -19.39 -18.18 47.63
CA ALA A 262 -20.73 -18.39 47.04
C ALA A 262 -21.29 -17.43 45.95
N GLU A 263 -21.17 -17.93 44.71
CA GLU A 263 -22.28 -18.31 43.80
C GLU A 263 -23.01 -17.28 42.87
N ALA A 264 -23.19 -17.76 41.63
CA ALA A 264 -24.26 -17.49 40.64
C ALA A 264 -24.11 -16.42 39.52
N ALA A 265 -23.93 -16.96 38.31
CA ALA A 265 -24.69 -16.73 37.07
C ALA A 265 -24.68 -15.37 36.31
N ALA A 266 -24.36 -15.49 35.01
CA ALA A 266 -24.29 -14.52 33.90
C ALA A 266 -25.65 -13.87 33.49
N PRO A 267 -25.76 -12.98 32.47
CA PRO A 267 -24.73 -12.47 31.54
C PRO A 267 -24.66 -10.92 31.41
N SER A 268 -23.46 -10.40 31.17
CA SER A 268 -23.25 -8.98 30.86
C SER A 268 -23.35 -8.72 29.35
N GLN A 269 -24.27 -7.83 28.98
CA GLN A 269 -24.36 -7.19 27.69
C GLN A 269 -23.20 -6.22 27.52
N THR A 270 -22.32 -6.45 26.55
CA THR A 270 -21.27 -5.49 26.19
C THR A 270 -21.81 -4.51 25.16
N VAL A 271 -21.87 -3.25 25.59
CA VAL A 271 -22.29 -2.10 24.80
C VAL A 271 -21.22 -1.82 23.74
N HIS A 272 -21.57 -1.96 22.47
CA HIS A 272 -20.70 -1.65 21.34
C HIS A 272 -20.68 -0.13 21.15
N LEU A 273 -19.67 0.56 21.68
CA LEU A 273 -19.37 1.93 21.30
C LEU A 273 -18.79 1.90 19.88
N GLY A 274 -19.60 2.32 18.92
CA GLY A 274 -19.21 2.45 17.52
C GLY A 274 -18.13 3.51 17.36
N SER A 275 -17.00 3.12 16.78
CA SER A 275 -15.95 4.05 16.36
C SER A 275 -16.41 4.74 15.08
N SER A 276 -16.85 5.98 15.23
CA SER A 276 -17.18 6.91 14.16
C SER A 276 -15.90 7.33 13.44
N LEU A 277 -15.66 6.81 12.23
CA LEU A 277 -14.72 7.33 11.25
C LEU A 277 -15.03 6.75 9.86
N GLU A 278 -16.31 6.79 9.49
CA GLU A 278 -16.73 6.85 8.10
C GLU A 278 -17.08 8.30 7.81
N THR A 279 -16.22 8.99 7.06
CA THR A 279 -16.44 10.22 6.25
C THR A 279 -15.11 10.97 6.11
N ALA A 280 -14.26 10.48 5.23
CA ALA A 280 -13.30 11.30 4.52
C ALA A 280 -13.39 10.90 3.04
N SER A 281 -14.40 11.44 2.38
CA SER A 281 -14.46 11.51 0.92
C SER A 281 -13.35 12.45 0.47
N ASP A 282 -12.23 11.91 -0.01
CA ASP A 282 -11.22 12.70 -0.72
C ASP A 282 -11.67 12.87 -2.17
N ASP A 283 -12.40 13.96 -2.40
CA ASP A 283 -12.53 14.59 -3.70
C ASP A 283 -11.15 15.05 -4.17
N PHE A 284 -10.66 14.45 -5.26
CA PHE A 284 -9.48 14.95 -5.97
C PHE A 284 -9.91 15.47 -7.34
N GLU A 285 -10.01 16.80 -7.46
CA GLU A 285 -10.06 17.49 -8.75
C GLU A 285 -8.66 17.46 -9.41
N PRO A 286 -8.52 16.97 -10.65
CA PRO A 286 -7.24 16.98 -11.34
C PRO A 286 -6.90 18.41 -11.77
N GLY A 287 -6.08 19.08 -10.96
CA GLY A 287 -5.41 20.32 -11.35
C GLY A 287 -4.53 20.09 -12.59
N SER A 288 -4.64 21.02 -13.55
CA SER A 288 -3.82 21.04 -14.76
C SER A 288 -2.32 20.96 -14.45
N PRO A 289 -1.51 20.35 -15.34
CA PRO A 289 -0.10 20.07 -15.06
C PRO A 289 0.65 21.37 -14.76
N SER A 290 1.00 21.55 -13.49
CA SER A 290 1.76 22.70 -13.04
C SER A 290 3.19 22.53 -13.54
N ARG A 291 3.65 23.49 -14.34
CA ARG A 291 5.05 23.63 -14.74
C ARG A 291 5.96 23.43 -13.52
N PRO A 292 7.08 22.68 -13.64
CA PRO A 292 8.00 22.50 -12.53
C PRO A 292 8.47 23.87 -12.00
N LEU A 293 8.30 24.05 -10.70
CA LEU A 293 8.67 25.28 -9.98
C LEU A 293 10.18 25.49 -10.06
N THR A 294 10.60 26.73 -10.28
CA THR A 294 12.00 27.13 -10.13
C THR A 294 12.44 26.98 -8.66
N PRO A 295 13.75 26.89 -8.38
CA PRO A 295 14.25 26.75 -7.00
C PRO A 295 13.78 27.85 -6.04
N GLU A 296 13.58 29.08 -6.52
CA GLU A 296 13.07 30.19 -5.70
C GLU A 296 11.55 30.08 -5.45
N GLU A 297 10.77 29.66 -6.45
CA GLU A 297 9.34 29.38 -6.28
C GLU A 297 9.11 28.20 -5.32
N ALA A 298 9.96 27.18 -5.35
CA ALA A 298 9.91 26.06 -4.41
C ALA A 298 10.25 26.48 -2.97
N LYS A 299 11.22 27.39 -2.79
CA LYS A 299 11.51 27.98 -1.47
C LYS A 299 10.35 28.83 -0.97
N GLN A 300 9.71 29.61 -1.83
CA GLN A 300 8.55 30.42 -1.46
C GLN A 300 7.35 29.54 -1.09
N ALA A 301 7.04 28.52 -1.89
CA ALA A 301 5.99 27.55 -1.57
C ALA A 301 6.24 26.81 -0.24
N ARG A 302 7.50 26.51 0.09
CA ARG A 302 7.86 25.96 1.42
C ARG A 302 7.57 26.94 2.55
N ARG A 303 7.89 28.23 2.37
CA ARG A 303 7.60 29.28 3.37
C ARG A 303 6.10 29.44 3.58
N ASP A 304 5.32 29.47 2.50
CA ASP A 304 3.87 29.64 2.55
C ASP A 304 3.18 28.44 3.21
N ASN A 305 3.68 27.22 2.95
CA ASN A 305 3.19 26.00 3.62
C ASN A 305 3.49 25.99 5.11
N ILE A 306 4.68 26.46 5.53
CA ILE A 306 5.03 26.59 6.95
C ILE A 306 4.13 27.65 7.61
N ALA A 307 3.88 28.79 6.94
CA ALA A 307 3.01 29.83 7.45
C ALA A 307 1.56 29.32 7.64
N ARG A 308 1.03 28.60 6.65
CA ARG A 308 -0.31 27.98 6.71
C ARG A 308 -0.42 26.96 7.84
N ALA A 309 0.52 26.03 7.95
CA ALA A 309 0.54 25.04 9.03
C ALA A 309 0.67 25.69 10.43
N THR A 310 1.32 26.86 10.51
CA THR A 310 1.44 27.62 11.75
C THR A 310 0.12 28.31 12.11
N LEU A 311 -0.58 28.88 11.12
CA LEU A 311 -1.91 29.47 11.32
C LEU A 311 -2.94 28.43 11.78
N GLU A 312 -2.95 27.25 11.14
CA GLU A 312 -3.85 26.15 11.53
C GLU A 312 -3.59 25.67 12.97
N LYS A 313 -2.32 25.63 13.41
CA LYS A 313 -1.98 25.31 14.81
C LYS A 313 -2.49 26.37 15.78
N ILE A 314 -2.39 27.65 15.43
CA ILE A 314 -2.88 28.75 16.25
C ILE A 314 -4.40 28.68 16.37
N GLU A 315 -5.10 28.40 15.27
CA GLU A 315 -6.56 28.28 15.26
C GLU A 315 -7.04 27.10 16.11
N ARG A 316 -6.42 25.92 15.97
CA ARG A 316 -6.71 24.75 16.83
C ARG A 316 -6.46 25.03 18.32
N ALA A 317 -5.38 25.75 18.65
CA ALA A 317 -5.09 26.13 20.03
C ALA A 317 -6.14 27.11 20.58
N LYS A 318 -6.65 28.02 19.75
CA LYS A 318 -7.72 28.95 20.11
C LYS A 318 -9.03 28.21 20.36
N GLU A 319 -9.42 27.30 19.47
CA GLU A 319 -10.62 26.47 19.65
C GLU A 319 -10.54 25.55 20.88
N ALA A 320 -9.35 25.04 21.21
CA ALA A 320 -9.15 24.24 22.42
C ALA A 320 -9.37 25.09 23.68
N LYS A 321 -8.82 26.31 23.69
CA LYS A 321 -8.99 27.27 24.79
C LYS A 321 -10.44 27.73 24.95
N ASP A 322 -11.14 27.95 23.85
CA ASP A 322 -12.56 28.33 23.86
C ASP A 322 -13.45 27.17 24.37
N ARG A 323 -13.14 25.92 24.00
CA ARG A 323 -13.79 24.72 24.54
C ARG A 323 -13.54 24.54 26.04
N GLU A 324 -12.34 24.83 26.51
CA GLU A 324 -12.00 24.75 27.94
C GLU A 324 -12.69 25.84 28.76
N ARG A 325 -12.78 27.07 28.21
CA ARG A 325 -13.53 28.16 28.83
C ARG A 325 -15.03 27.85 28.92
N ALA A 326 -15.63 27.31 27.86
CA ALA A 326 -17.03 26.89 27.87
C ALA A 326 -17.31 25.75 28.87
N ARG A 327 -16.33 24.87 29.14
CA ARG A 327 -16.43 23.85 30.19
C ARG A 327 -16.38 24.45 31.60
N LEU A 328 -15.55 25.47 31.82
CA LEU A 328 -15.45 26.15 33.12
C LEU A 328 -16.69 26.99 33.43
N ASP A 329 -17.29 27.62 32.42
CA ASP A 329 -18.54 28.40 32.56
C ASP A 329 -19.78 27.51 32.76
N ALA A 330 -19.68 26.19 32.54
CA ALA A 330 -20.76 25.22 32.70
C ALA A 330 -20.88 24.61 34.12
N PHE A 331 -20.07 25.05 35.09
CA PHE A 331 -20.23 24.66 36.50
C PHE A 331 -21.30 25.54 37.18
N PRO A 332 -22.43 24.97 37.65
CA PRO A 332 -23.41 25.74 38.41
C PRO A 332 -22.83 26.15 39.77
N SER A 333 -22.73 27.46 40.00
CA SER A 333 -22.54 28.02 41.34
C SER A 333 -23.79 27.74 42.15
N GLY A 334 -23.74 26.75 43.04
CA GLY A 334 -24.85 26.49 43.94
C GLY A 334 -24.77 25.17 44.68
N LEU A 335 -24.01 25.16 45.79
CA LEU A 335 -24.29 24.36 46.99
C LEU A 335 -23.40 24.89 48.14
N VAL A 336 -23.80 26.06 48.64
CA VAL A 336 -23.60 26.46 50.04
C VAL A 336 -24.99 26.80 50.56
N GLU A 337 -25.65 25.80 51.12
CA GLU A 337 -26.37 25.81 52.42
C GLU A 337 -26.87 24.40 52.74
#